data_AF-A0A920GSQ8-F1
#
_entry.id   AF-A0A920GSQ8-F1
#
_cell.length_a   1.000
_cell.length_b   1.000
_cell.length_c   1.000
_cell.angle_alpha   90.00
_cell.angle_beta   90.00
_cell.angle_gamma   90.00
#
_symmetry.space_group_name_H-M   'P 1'
#
loop_
_entity.id
_entity.type
_entity.pdbx_description
1 polymer ?
#
loop_
_entity_poly.entity_id
_entity_poly.type
_entity_poly.pdbx_seq_one_letter_code
_entity_poly.pdbx_strand_id
1 'polypeptide(L)'
;MFSTKAKQIDMTRYIFTLFVMCLMIPPISLGESRSSDSLKLIRYYEELRADWGKIFPNKNRNAGGALFFKYILDNSNSRDEFFEKNKMYCSVSGSLVRPGSQPEFVSVRGHDEELICGSLYRCCWPCSCDVMKFVQVQALEKTFNDKTELINVLTIKNPCEKPDFPEEVDRESICVGTSLNKKRVTEINGRLVVGVLFESKICSPKDIEKINREVITGSYCPLRNNTPLKEVRGGMGDIFIKMAN
;
A
#
# COMPACT_ATOMS: atom_id res chain seq x y z
N MET A 1 60.87 -48.56 33.20
CA MET A 1 60.26 -49.90 33.27
C MET A 1 58.76 -49.72 33.42
N PHE A 2 58.02 -50.16 32.41
CA PHE A 2 56.56 -50.08 32.30
C PHE A 2 55.85 -50.78 33.46
N SER A 3 54.69 -50.26 33.89
CA SER A 3 53.52 -51.12 34.08
C SER A 3 52.22 -50.31 34.19
N THR A 4 51.45 -50.38 33.12
CA THR A 4 50.04 -50.02 32.99
C THR A 4 49.14 -51.00 33.73
N LYS A 5 48.10 -50.51 34.40
CA LYS A 5 46.82 -51.25 34.55
C LYS A 5 45.68 -50.38 34.05
N ALA A 6 45.16 -50.77 32.89
CA ALA A 6 43.96 -50.23 32.28
C ALA A 6 42.71 -50.65 33.09
N LYS A 7 41.81 -49.71 33.35
CA LYS A 7 40.44 -50.00 33.79
C LYS A 7 39.56 -50.20 32.56
N GLN A 8 38.95 -51.36 32.50
CA GLN A 8 37.99 -51.78 31.47
C GLN A 8 36.72 -50.93 31.61
N ILE A 9 36.42 -50.12 30.58
CA ILE A 9 35.23 -49.27 30.53
C ILE A 9 34.10 -50.13 29.94
N ASP A 10 33.03 -50.30 30.72
CA ASP A 10 31.83 -51.05 30.34
C ASP A 10 31.05 -50.28 29.25
N MET A 11 31.30 -50.66 28.00
CA MET A 11 30.77 -50.02 26.79
C MET A 11 29.27 -50.29 26.57
N THR A 12 28.66 -51.13 27.39
CA THR A 12 27.26 -51.57 27.26
C THR A 12 26.28 -50.54 27.82
N ARG A 13 26.71 -49.70 28.78
CA ARG A 13 25.87 -48.63 29.37
C ARG A 13 25.75 -47.37 28.52
N TYR A 14 26.63 -47.15 27.54
CA TYR A 14 26.59 -45.93 26.70
C TYR A 14 25.78 -46.09 25.41
N ILE A 15 25.61 -47.33 24.91
CA ILE A 15 24.81 -47.58 23.71
C ILE A 15 23.31 -47.36 23.97
N PHE A 16 22.83 -47.65 25.19
CA PHE A 16 21.43 -47.45 25.55
C PHE A 16 21.07 -45.97 25.80
N THR A 17 22.03 -45.15 26.27
CA THR A 17 21.79 -43.71 26.50
C THR A 17 21.79 -42.91 25.20
N LEU A 18 22.53 -43.33 24.18
CA LEU A 18 22.48 -42.68 22.87
C LEU A 18 21.18 -42.98 22.08
N PHE A 19 20.53 -44.11 22.34
CA PHE A 19 19.29 -44.48 21.64
C PHE A 19 18.05 -43.73 22.15
N VAL A 20 18.06 -43.25 23.40
CA VAL A 20 16.92 -42.53 24.01
C VAL A 20 16.96 -41.02 23.73
N MET A 21 18.11 -40.44 23.38
CA MET A 21 18.23 -39.02 23.02
C MET A 21 17.85 -38.69 21.56
N CYS A 22 17.73 -39.69 20.67
CA CYS A 22 17.30 -39.47 19.29
C CYS A 22 15.78 -39.52 19.07
N LEU A 23 14.99 -39.86 20.10
CA LEU A 23 13.52 -39.96 20.01
C LEU A 23 12.78 -38.68 20.45
N MET A 24 13.51 -37.61 20.76
CA MET A 24 12.94 -36.30 21.14
C MET A 24 13.33 -35.21 20.13
N ILE A 25 13.49 -35.56 18.84
CA ILE A 25 13.45 -34.55 17.78
C ILE A 25 11.96 -34.32 17.51
N PRO A 26 11.39 -33.15 17.88
CA PRO A 26 10.03 -32.83 17.47
C PRO A 26 9.96 -32.96 15.94
N PRO A 27 8.90 -33.53 15.38
CA PRO A 27 8.77 -33.61 13.93
C PRO A 27 8.98 -32.21 13.38
N ILE A 28 9.98 -32.06 12.51
CA ILE A 28 10.11 -30.85 11.69
C ILE A 28 8.78 -30.74 10.98
N SER A 29 7.96 -29.78 11.41
CA SER A 29 6.72 -29.43 10.74
C SER A 29 7.11 -29.00 9.33
N LEU A 30 7.06 -29.93 8.39
CA LEU A 30 7.16 -29.65 6.97
C LEU A 30 5.95 -28.78 6.64
N GLY A 31 6.23 -27.50 6.42
CA GLY A 31 5.42 -26.56 5.64
C GLY A 31 3.94 -26.48 6.01
N GLU A 32 3.58 -25.42 6.73
CA GLU A 32 2.23 -24.86 6.67
C GLU A 32 1.85 -24.72 5.18
N SER A 33 0.83 -25.47 4.73
CA SER A 33 0.35 -25.36 3.36
C SER A 33 -0.19 -23.95 3.17
N ARG A 34 0.50 -23.14 2.34
CA ARG A 34 0.03 -21.80 1.99
C ARG A 34 -1.39 -21.94 1.41
N SER A 35 -2.37 -21.28 2.04
CA SER A 35 -3.75 -21.32 1.57
C SER A 35 -3.84 -20.84 0.12
N SER A 36 -4.81 -21.36 -0.64
CA SER A 36 -5.08 -20.95 -2.03
C SER A 36 -5.19 -19.42 -2.17
N ASP A 37 -5.83 -18.77 -1.20
CA ASP A 37 -5.98 -17.30 -1.17
C ASP A 37 -4.63 -16.59 -1.01
N SER A 38 -3.73 -17.10 -0.17
CA SER A 38 -2.40 -16.52 -0.01
C SER A 38 -1.57 -16.60 -1.30
N LEU A 39 -1.68 -17.71 -2.04
CA LEU A 39 -1.00 -17.90 -3.33
C LEU A 39 -1.55 -16.92 -4.39
N LYS A 40 -2.87 -16.72 -4.40
CA LYS A 40 -3.54 -15.77 -5.29
C LYS A 40 -3.09 -14.32 -5.06
N LEU A 41 -3.02 -13.89 -3.79
CA LEU A 41 -2.55 -12.54 -3.44
C LEU A 41 -1.07 -12.32 -3.85
N ILE A 42 -0.23 -13.33 -3.67
CA ILE A 42 1.18 -13.27 -4.11
C ILE A 42 1.26 -13.14 -5.62
N ARG A 43 0.44 -13.89 -6.37
CA ARG A 43 0.41 -13.80 -7.83
C ARG A 43 0.06 -12.38 -8.30
N TYR A 44 -1.01 -11.77 -7.76
CA TYR A 44 -1.39 -10.40 -8.13
C TYR A 44 -0.29 -9.37 -7.84
N TYR A 45 0.43 -9.55 -6.73
CA TYR A 45 1.56 -8.70 -6.39
C TYR A 45 2.74 -8.87 -7.37
N GLU A 46 3.08 -10.11 -7.71
CA GLU A 46 4.16 -10.38 -8.67
C GLU A 46 3.83 -9.92 -10.09
N GLU A 47 2.55 -9.92 -10.50
CA GLU A 47 2.12 -9.30 -11.76
C GLU A 47 2.40 -7.79 -11.77
N LEU A 48 2.04 -7.07 -10.71
CA LEU A 48 2.36 -5.63 -10.58
C LEU A 48 3.87 -5.37 -10.62
N ARG A 49 4.68 -6.25 -10.04
CA ARG A 49 6.15 -6.17 -10.09
C ARG A 49 6.70 -6.46 -11.48
N ALA A 50 6.19 -7.49 -12.15
CA ALA A 50 6.62 -7.86 -13.49
C ALA A 50 6.29 -6.77 -14.51
N ASP A 51 5.16 -6.09 -14.32
CA ASP A 51 4.71 -4.99 -15.18
C ASP A 51 5.25 -3.62 -14.78
N TRP A 52 6.20 -3.55 -13.84
CA TRP A 52 6.80 -2.29 -13.38
C TRP A 52 7.29 -1.40 -14.52
N GLY A 53 7.95 -1.98 -15.54
CA GLY A 53 8.43 -1.23 -16.70
C GLY A 53 7.30 -0.71 -17.62
N LYS A 54 6.12 -1.34 -17.60
CA LYS A 54 4.93 -0.85 -18.32
C LYS A 54 4.26 0.29 -17.56
N ILE A 55 4.20 0.16 -16.23
CA ILE A 55 3.63 1.17 -15.34
C ILE A 55 4.54 2.41 -15.28
N PHE A 56 5.86 2.21 -15.22
CA PHE A 56 6.88 3.27 -15.15
C PHE A 56 7.96 3.08 -16.23
N PRO A 57 7.71 3.48 -17.49
CA PRO A 57 8.67 3.30 -18.59
C PRO A 57 10.04 3.91 -18.35
N ASN A 58 10.10 5.09 -17.71
CA ASN A 58 11.34 5.73 -17.30
C ASN A 58 11.84 5.29 -15.91
N LYS A 59 11.20 4.28 -15.31
CA LYS A 59 11.47 3.74 -13.97
C LYS A 59 11.23 4.72 -12.82
N ASN A 60 10.65 5.90 -13.10
CA ASN A 60 10.35 6.89 -12.08
C ASN A 60 8.94 6.66 -11.49
N ARG A 61 8.92 6.11 -10.28
CA ARG A 61 7.72 5.86 -9.49
C ARG A 61 7.26 7.01 -8.60
N ASN A 62 7.99 8.12 -8.51
CA ASN A 62 7.66 9.19 -7.57
C ASN A 62 6.24 9.71 -7.80
N ALA A 63 5.46 9.80 -6.72
CA ALA A 63 4.04 10.14 -6.78
C ALA A 63 3.20 9.29 -7.77
N GLY A 64 3.65 8.05 -7.99
CA GLY A 64 3.16 7.16 -9.05
C GLY A 64 1.85 6.43 -8.75
N GLY A 65 1.13 6.76 -7.68
CA GLY A 65 -0.14 6.11 -7.32
C GLY A 65 -1.17 6.15 -8.45
N ALA A 66 -1.24 7.28 -9.18
CA ALA A 66 -2.14 7.43 -10.32
C ALA A 66 -1.85 6.46 -11.48
N LEU A 67 -0.57 6.15 -11.73
CA LEU A 67 -0.16 5.23 -12.78
C LEU A 67 -0.52 3.79 -12.42
N PHE A 68 -0.33 3.40 -11.16
CA PHE A 68 -0.83 2.11 -10.66
C PHE A 68 -2.34 2.00 -10.79
N PHE A 69 -3.08 3.02 -10.34
CA PHE A 69 -4.53 3.01 -10.41
C PHE A 69 -5.02 2.81 -11.85
N LYS A 70 -4.50 3.59 -12.81
CA LYS A 70 -4.88 3.47 -14.22
C LYS A 70 -4.54 2.09 -14.77
N TYR A 71 -3.34 1.58 -14.49
CA TYR A 71 -2.92 0.25 -14.92
C TYR A 71 -3.88 -0.82 -14.41
N ILE A 72 -4.23 -0.80 -13.12
CA ILE A 72 -5.11 -1.79 -12.51
C ILE A 72 -6.53 -1.66 -13.05
N LEU A 73 -7.03 -0.44 -13.21
CA LEU A 73 -8.36 -0.17 -13.79
C LEU A 73 -8.50 -0.77 -15.19
N ASP A 74 -7.46 -0.67 -16.01
CA ASP A 74 -7.49 -1.12 -17.41
C ASP A 74 -7.21 -2.62 -17.57
N ASN A 75 -6.51 -3.25 -16.62
CA ASN A 75 -5.99 -4.62 -16.77
C ASN A 75 -6.57 -5.65 -15.78
N SER A 76 -7.48 -5.25 -14.89
CA SER A 76 -8.13 -6.20 -13.97
C SER A 76 -9.30 -6.91 -14.65
N ASN A 77 -9.31 -8.25 -14.61
CA ASN A 77 -10.33 -9.07 -15.25
C ASN A 77 -11.53 -9.38 -14.35
N SER A 78 -11.41 -9.08 -13.06
CA SER A 78 -12.47 -9.33 -12.08
C SER A 78 -12.51 -8.24 -11.02
N ARG A 79 -13.65 -8.14 -10.34
CA ARG A 79 -13.84 -7.27 -9.17
C ARG A 79 -12.80 -7.54 -8.08
N ASP A 80 -12.60 -8.81 -7.78
CA ASP A 80 -11.64 -9.25 -6.75
C ASP A 80 -10.21 -8.84 -7.12
N GLU A 81 -9.77 -9.12 -8.34
CA GLU A 81 -8.44 -8.71 -8.83
C GLU A 81 -8.26 -7.19 -8.74
N PHE A 82 -9.27 -6.43 -9.15
CA PHE A 82 -9.24 -4.96 -9.09
C PHE A 82 -9.03 -4.46 -7.66
N PHE A 83 -9.81 -4.95 -6.69
CA PHE A 83 -9.69 -4.50 -5.31
C PHE A 83 -8.40 -4.99 -4.65
N GLU A 84 -8.00 -6.25 -4.85
CA GLU A 84 -6.78 -6.79 -4.24
C GLU A 84 -5.52 -6.10 -4.78
N LYS A 85 -5.42 -5.86 -6.09
CA LYS A 85 -4.29 -5.09 -6.67
C LYS A 85 -4.27 -3.65 -6.16
N ASN A 86 -5.44 -3.01 -5.99
CA ASN A 86 -5.49 -1.65 -5.46
C ASN A 86 -5.03 -1.53 -3.99
N LYS A 87 -4.90 -2.63 -3.25
CA LYS A 87 -4.31 -2.65 -1.90
C LYS A 87 -2.78 -2.70 -1.91
N MET A 88 -2.17 -2.96 -3.07
CA MET A 88 -0.75 -3.32 -3.20
C MET A 88 0.15 -2.18 -3.67
N TYR A 89 -0.34 -0.93 -3.65
CA TYR A 89 0.50 0.25 -3.85
C TYR A 89 0.07 1.39 -2.94
N CYS A 90 0.99 2.31 -2.71
CA CYS A 90 0.73 3.53 -1.96
C CYS A 90 0.27 4.64 -2.91
N SER A 91 -0.92 5.19 -2.66
CA SER A 91 -1.52 6.28 -3.44
C SER A 91 -0.67 7.56 -3.44
N VAL A 92 0.12 7.79 -2.39
CA VAL A 92 1.00 8.96 -2.25
C VAL A 92 2.30 8.77 -2.99
N SER A 93 2.98 7.64 -2.80
CA SER A 93 4.39 7.50 -3.18
C SER A 93 4.62 6.71 -4.46
N GLY A 94 3.65 5.91 -4.92
CA GLY A 94 3.87 4.91 -5.96
C GLY A 94 4.77 3.75 -5.53
N SER A 95 4.95 3.52 -4.23
CA SER A 95 5.64 2.33 -3.72
C SER A 95 4.69 1.14 -3.60
N LEU A 96 5.18 -0.06 -3.88
CA LEU A 96 4.43 -1.29 -3.62
C LEU A 96 4.19 -1.49 -2.13
N VAL A 97 3.02 -2.05 -1.82
CA VAL A 97 2.57 -2.43 -0.48
C VAL A 97 2.43 -3.95 -0.45
N ARG A 98 2.97 -4.58 0.60
CA ARG A 98 3.02 -6.05 0.67
C ARG A 98 1.61 -6.65 0.76
N PRO A 99 1.36 -7.81 0.15
CA PRO A 99 0.10 -8.54 0.33
C PRO A 99 -0.20 -8.79 1.81
N GLY A 100 -1.47 -8.62 2.20
CA GLY A 100 -1.90 -8.81 3.59
C GLY A 100 -1.49 -7.70 4.56
N SER A 101 -0.94 -6.58 4.07
CA SER A 101 -0.67 -5.40 4.90
C SER A 101 -1.95 -4.90 5.57
N GLN A 102 -1.85 -4.48 6.83
CA GLN A 102 -3.00 -3.90 7.53
C GLN A 102 -3.23 -2.46 7.07
N PRO A 103 -4.48 -2.07 6.74
CA PRO A 103 -4.78 -0.70 6.36
C PRO A 103 -4.75 0.22 7.57
N GLU A 104 -4.50 1.51 7.31
CA GLU A 104 -4.70 2.58 8.26
C GLU A 104 -6.15 3.09 8.15
N PHE A 105 -6.84 3.33 9.27
CA PHE A 105 -8.16 3.94 9.24
C PHE A 105 -8.03 5.47 9.21
N VAL A 106 -8.54 6.10 8.16
CA VAL A 106 -8.35 7.53 7.86
C VAL A 106 -9.68 8.24 7.62
N SER A 107 -9.70 9.56 7.78
CA SER A 107 -10.79 10.44 7.34
C SER A 107 -10.31 11.36 6.21
N VAL A 108 -11.10 11.45 5.15
CA VAL A 108 -10.80 12.22 3.95
C VAL A 108 -12.01 13.08 3.60
N ARG A 109 -11.81 14.30 3.11
CA ARG A 109 -12.92 15.15 2.68
C ARG A 109 -13.61 14.56 1.45
N GLY A 110 -14.93 14.52 1.48
CA GLY A 110 -15.80 14.19 0.35
C GLY A 110 -15.96 15.37 -0.60
N HIS A 111 -16.97 15.28 -1.48
CA HIS A 111 -17.25 16.33 -2.46
C HIS A 111 -17.98 17.52 -1.82
N ASP A 112 -18.89 17.26 -0.88
CA ASP A 112 -19.75 18.25 -0.22
C ASP A 112 -19.19 18.63 1.17
N GLU A 113 -17.85 18.55 1.32
CA GLU A 113 -17.10 18.80 2.56
C GLU A 113 -17.43 17.86 3.73
N GLU A 114 -18.25 16.82 3.51
CA GLU A 114 -18.47 15.75 4.47
C GLU A 114 -17.18 14.93 4.67
N LEU A 115 -16.99 14.35 5.86
CA LEU A 115 -15.86 13.46 6.08
C LEU A 115 -16.25 12.02 5.72
N ILE A 116 -15.46 11.40 4.85
CA ILE A 116 -15.55 10.00 4.48
C ILE A 116 -14.42 9.24 5.18
N CYS A 117 -14.80 8.26 5.98
CA CYS A 117 -13.89 7.40 6.72
C CYS A 117 -13.72 6.08 6.00
N GLY A 118 -12.50 5.54 5.97
CA GLY A 118 -12.23 4.26 5.32
C GLY A 118 -10.82 3.74 5.57
N SER A 119 -10.55 2.59 4.96
CA SER A 119 -9.29 1.86 5.04
C SER A 119 -8.33 2.33 3.93
N LEU A 120 -7.13 2.77 4.32
CA LEU A 120 -6.06 3.19 3.42
C LEU A 120 -4.86 2.25 3.52
N TYR A 121 -4.49 1.65 2.39
CA TYR A 121 -3.25 0.90 2.27
C TYR A 121 -2.11 1.86 1.94
N ARG A 122 -1.07 1.89 2.78
CA ARG A 122 0.06 2.82 2.67
C ARG A 122 1.39 2.10 2.83
N CYS A 123 2.46 2.65 2.27
CA CYS A 123 3.81 2.09 2.42
C CYS A 123 4.51 2.53 3.73
N CYS A 124 4.30 3.77 4.16
CA CYS A 124 4.96 4.35 5.33
C CYS A 124 4.23 5.61 5.82
N TRP A 125 4.58 6.05 7.03
CA TRP A 125 4.35 7.43 7.44
C TRP A 125 5.26 8.37 6.63
N PRO A 126 4.81 9.57 6.20
CA PRO A 126 3.57 10.28 6.54
C PRO A 126 2.40 10.11 5.54
N CYS A 127 2.38 9.07 4.70
CA CYS A 127 1.43 9.01 3.57
C CYS A 127 -0.04 9.07 3.99
N SER A 128 -0.42 8.52 5.15
CA SER A 128 -1.78 8.67 5.68
C SER A 128 -2.15 10.13 5.94
N CYS A 129 -1.23 10.91 6.51
CA CYS A 129 -1.44 12.32 6.83
C CYS A 129 -1.63 13.15 5.57
N ASP A 130 -0.80 12.88 4.55
CA ASP A 130 -0.86 13.58 3.27
C ASP A 130 -2.18 13.28 2.54
N VAL A 131 -2.68 12.04 2.61
CA VAL A 131 -4.03 11.68 2.12
C VAL A 131 -5.11 12.45 2.89
N MET A 132 -5.09 12.43 4.22
CA MET A 132 -6.10 13.11 5.04
C MET A 132 -6.17 14.62 4.79
N LYS A 133 -5.07 15.26 4.37
CA LYS A 133 -5.00 16.71 4.15
C LYS A 133 -5.28 17.15 2.71
N PHE A 134 -4.67 16.48 1.72
CA PHE A 134 -4.58 17.00 0.35
C PHE A 134 -5.46 16.29 -0.66
N VAL A 135 -6.11 15.20 -0.26
CA VAL A 135 -6.95 14.37 -1.13
C VAL A 135 -8.43 14.64 -0.87
N GLN A 136 -9.24 14.49 -1.92
CA GLN A 136 -10.71 14.41 -1.82
C GLN A 136 -11.21 13.08 -2.36
N VAL A 137 -12.30 12.58 -1.79
CA VAL A 137 -13.01 11.40 -2.30
C VAL A 137 -13.90 11.80 -3.48
N GLN A 138 -13.88 10.99 -4.52
CA GLN A 138 -14.82 11.05 -5.64
C GLN A 138 -15.39 9.65 -5.88
N ALA A 139 -16.59 9.56 -6.44
CA ALA A 139 -17.18 8.30 -6.84
C ALA A 139 -16.77 7.95 -8.29
N LEU A 140 -16.27 6.73 -8.49
CA LEU A 140 -16.01 6.15 -9.80
C LEU A 140 -17.02 5.01 -10.04
N GLU A 141 -17.79 5.10 -11.11
CA GLU A 141 -18.60 3.98 -11.59
C GLU A 141 -17.73 2.96 -12.31
N LYS A 142 -17.84 1.69 -11.91
CA LYS A 142 -17.22 0.57 -12.62
C LYS A 142 -18.16 -0.63 -12.67
N THR A 143 -18.36 -1.15 -13.87
CA THR A 143 -19.11 -2.40 -14.08
C THR A 143 -18.18 -3.60 -13.96
N PHE A 144 -18.59 -4.59 -13.16
CA PHE A 144 -17.97 -5.91 -13.04
C PHE A 144 -19.06 -6.96 -13.29
N ASN A 145 -18.90 -7.81 -14.31
CA ASN A 145 -19.84 -8.90 -14.64
C ASN A 145 -21.31 -8.43 -14.58
N ASP A 146 -21.63 -7.35 -15.31
CA ASP A 146 -22.95 -6.72 -15.42
C ASP A 146 -23.48 -6.00 -14.16
N LYS A 147 -22.70 -5.93 -13.08
CA LYS A 147 -23.01 -5.13 -11.89
C LYS A 147 -22.17 -3.87 -11.85
N THR A 148 -22.82 -2.71 -11.95
CA THR A 148 -22.18 -1.41 -11.71
C THR A 148 -22.03 -1.17 -10.21
N GLU A 149 -20.81 -0.84 -9.78
CA GLU A 149 -20.49 -0.45 -8.42
C GLU A 149 -19.89 0.96 -8.41
N LEU A 150 -20.25 1.73 -7.38
CA LEU A 150 -19.62 3.01 -7.07
C LEU A 150 -18.42 2.76 -6.16
N ILE A 151 -17.25 3.14 -6.64
CA ILE A 151 -15.98 2.99 -5.94
C ILE A 151 -15.55 4.37 -5.44
N ASN A 152 -15.35 4.52 -4.14
CA ASN A 152 -14.77 5.72 -3.57
C ASN A 152 -13.28 5.77 -3.85
N VAL A 153 -12.88 6.68 -4.74
CA VAL A 153 -11.51 6.88 -5.15
C VAL A 153 -10.91 8.15 -4.54
N LEU A 154 -9.61 8.10 -4.30
CA LEU A 154 -8.80 9.18 -3.76
C LEU A 154 -8.34 10.07 -4.92
N THR A 155 -8.61 11.37 -4.86
CA THR A 155 -8.28 12.32 -5.94
C THR A 155 -7.57 13.59 -5.46
N ILE A 156 -6.64 14.09 -6.27
CA ILE A 156 -6.01 15.41 -6.10
C ILE A 156 -6.40 16.34 -7.24
N LYS A 157 -6.26 17.66 -7.06
CA LYS A 157 -6.47 18.64 -8.15
C LYS A 157 -5.53 18.35 -9.32
N ASN A 158 -5.89 18.79 -10.52
CA ASN A 158 -5.02 18.68 -11.70
C ASN A 158 -3.65 19.34 -11.43
N PRO A 159 -2.54 18.55 -11.33
CA PRO A 159 -1.22 19.11 -11.07
C PRO A 159 -0.62 19.76 -12.34
N CYS A 160 -1.16 19.47 -13.53
CA CYS A 160 -0.55 19.87 -14.80
C CYS A 160 -0.66 21.37 -15.11
N GLU A 161 -1.60 22.06 -14.47
CA GLU A 161 -1.77 23.52 -14.55
C GLU A 161 -0.78 24.30 -13.69
N LYS A 162 -0.05 23.61 -12.81
CA LYS A 162 0.87 24.26 -11.86
C LYS A 162 2.17 24.68 -12.55
N PRO A 163 2.63 25.92 -12.32
CA PRO A 163 3.92 26.37 -12.83
C PRO A 163 5.10 25.68 -12.13
N ASP A 164 4.93 25.25 -10.89
CA ASP A 164 5.93 24.64 -10.02
C ASP A 164 5.75 23.12 -9.89
N PHE A 165 5.44 22.45 -11.01
CA PHE A 165 5.35 20.99 -11.04
C PHE A 165 6.67 20.34 -10.55
N PRO A 166 6.62 19.36 -9.62
CA PRO A 166 7.84 18.80 -9.04
C PRO A 166 8.70 18.08 -10.08
N GLU A 167 9.96 18.51 -10.22
CA GLU A 167 10.94 17.94 -11.16
C GLU A 167 11.23 16.46 -10.89
N GLU A 168 11.01 16.01 -9.66
CA GLU A 168 11.22 14.63 -9.25
C GLU A 168 10.15 13.68 -9.82
N VAL A 169 9.05 14.19 -10.37
CA VAL A 169 7.96 13.41 -10.96
C VAL A 169 8.08 13.41 -12.47
N ASP A 170 7.81 12.26 -13.08
CA ASP A 170 7.65 12.18 -14.52
C ASP A 170 6.39 12.92 -14.98
N ARG A 171 6.58 14.18 -15.38
CA ARG A 171 5.49 15.03 -15.85
C ARG A 171 4.80 14.46 -17.08
N GLU A 172 5.52 13.86 -18.04
CA GLU A 172 4.94 13.37 -19.30
C GLU A 172 4.03 12.15 -19.09
N SER A 173 4.33 11.32 -18.08
CA SER A 173 3.45 10.23 -17.67
C SER A 173 2.11 10.73 -17.10
N ILE A 174 2.05 11.93 -16.53
CA ILE A 174 0.85 12.47 -15.85
C ILE A 174 0.15 13.53 -16.70
N CYS A 175 0.88 14.28 -17.53
CA CYS A 175 0.41 15.49 -18.19
C CYS A 175 0.63 15.49 -19.70
N VAL A 176 -0.29 16.14 -20.42
CA VAL A 176 -0.15 16.58 -21.82
C VAL A 176 -0.44 18.08 -21.83
N GLY A 177 0.62 18.90 -21.96
CA GLY A 177 0.50 20.34 -21.73
C GLY A 177 0.02 20.63 -20.31
N THR A 178 -1.11 21.35 -20.17
CA THR A 178 -1.76 21.66 -18.88
C THR A 178 -2.86 20.66 -18.50
N SER A 179 -3.15 19.67 -19.34
CA SER A 179 -4.19 18.66 -19.09
C SER A 179 -3.60 17.35 -18.60
N LEU A 180 -4.43 16.52 -17.94
CA LEU A 180 -4.05 15.17 -17.55
C LEU A 180 -3.86 14.25 -18.77
N ASN A 181 -2.84 13.41 -18.74
CA ASN A 181 -2.57 12.39 -19.74
C ASN A 181 -3.53 11.20 -19.57
N LYS A 182 -4.76 11.31 -20.11
CA LYS A 182 -5.82 10.30 -19.98
C LYS A 182 -5.45 8.89 -20.49
N LYS A 183 -4.38 8.76 -21.29
CA LYS A 183 -3.84 7.45 -21.71
C LYS A 183 -3.09 6.74 -20.58
N ARG A 184 -2.62 7.48 -19.58
CA ARG A 184 -1.70 7.02 -18.54
C ARG A 184 -2.26 7.21 -17.13
N VAL A 185 -3.20 8.12 -16.93
CA VAL A 185 -3.87 8.38 -15.65
C VAL A 185 -5.40 8.46 -15.80
N THR A 186 -6.11 8.32 -14.69
CA THR A 186 -7.57 8.47 -14.65
C THR A 186 -7.94 9.85 -14.12
N GLU A 187 -8.90 10.50 -14.79
CA GLU A 187 -9.47 11.80 -14.42
C GLU A 187 -10.94 11.65 -14.06
N ILE A 188 -11.38 12.28 -12.97
CA ILE A 188 -12.80 12.42 -12.59
C ILE A 188 -13.03 13.88 -12.21
N ASN A 189 -13.97 14.56 -12.86
CA ASN A 189 -14.32 15.96 -12.57
C ASN A 189 -13.09 16.90 -12.57
N GLY A 190 -12.16 16.71 -13.51
CA GLY A 190 -10.91 17.49 -13.60
C GLY A 190 -9.88 17.16 -12.51
N ARG A 191 -10.08 16.10 -11.74
CA ARG A 191 -9.19 15.66 -10.66
C ARG A 191 -8.47 14.37 -11.03
N LEU A 192 -7.20 14.28 -10.63
CA LEU A 192 -6.36 13.11 -10.84
C LEU A 192 -6.69 12.04 -9.80
N VAL A 193 -7.05 10.83 -10.23
CA VAL A 193 -7.23 9.68 -9.34
C VAL A 193 -5.88 9.08 -8.95
N VAL A 194 -5.65 8.90 -7.65
CA VAL A 194 -4.38 8.40 -7.10
C VAL A 194 -4.53 7.09 -6.32
N GLY A 195 -5.74 6.65 -6.02
CA GLY A 195 -5.97 5.39 -5.30
C GLY A 195 -7.43 5.12 -4.96
N VAL A 196 -7.67 4.09 -4.14
CA VAL A 196 -9.00 3.69 -3.64
C VAL A 196 -9.06 3.93 -2.13
N LEU A 197 -10.19 4.43 -1.64
CA LEU A 197 -10.52 4.44 -0.21
C LEU A 197 -11.45 3.26 0.08
N PHE A 198 -10.89 2.23 0.70
CA PHE A 198 -11.58 0.97 0.92
C PHE A 198 -12.57 1.06 2.07
N GLU A 199 -13.62 0.22 2.04
CA GLU A 199 -14.58 0.04 3.14
C GLU A 199 -15.15 1.38 3.65
N SER A 200 -15.35 2.30 2.72
CA SER A 200 -15.61 3.70 3.04
C SER A 200 -17.07 3.98 3.34
N LYS A 201 -17.29 4.93 4.24
CA LYS A 201 -18.60 5.42 4.67
C LYS A 201 -18.48 6.86 5.13
N ILE A 202 -19.59 7.58 5.21
CA ILE A 202 -19.65 8.85 5.93
C ILE A 202 -19.20 8.59 7.37
N CYS A 203 -18.26 9.40 7.86
CA CYS A 203 -17.72 9.27 9.21
C CYS A 203 -18.81 9.48 10.26
N SER A 204 -18.95 8.54 11.20
CA SER A 204 -19.68 8.78 12.44
C SER A 204 -18.77 9.40 13.51
N PRO A 205 -19.31 10.00 14.59
CA PRO A 205 -18.51 10.48 15.71
C PRO A 205 -17.58 9.40 16.31
N LYS A 206 -18.02 8.15 16.34
CA LYS A 206 -17.20 7.01 16.81
C LYS A 206 -16.02 6.72 15.89
N ASP A 207 -16.20 6.89 14.58
CA ASP A 207 -15.12 6.71 13.60
C ASP A 207 -14.04 7.78 13.79
N ILE A 208 -14.45 9.04 14.00
CA ILE A 208 -13.52 10.14 14.30
C ILE A 208 -12.79 9.91 15.62
N GLU A 209 -13.49 9.46 16.67
CA GLU A 209 -12.87 9.11 17.94
C GLU A 209 -11.82 8.00 17.78
N LYS A 210 -12.13 6.96 16.99
CA LYS A 210 -11.17 5.89 16.67
C LYS A 210 -9.92 6.46 16.00
N ILE A 211 -10.08 7.31 14.97
CA ILE A 211 -8.97 7.96 14.28
C ILE A 211 -8.12 8.78 15.24
N ASN A 212 -8.75 9.57 16.12
CA ASN A 212 -8.05 10.44 17.06
C ASN A 212 -7.26 9.68 18.13
N ARG A 213 -7.62 8.42 18.41
CA ARG A 213 -6.91 7.56 19.37
C ARG A 213 -5.70 6.85 18.76
N GLU A 214 -5.63 6.75 17.43
CA GLU A 214 -4.52 6.10 16.74
C GLU A 214 -3.25 6.95 16.78
N VAL A 215 -2.11 6.29 16.96
CA VAL A 215 -0.82 6.97 17.07
C VAL A 215 -0.52 7.78 15.82
N ILE A 216 -0.71 7.19 14.64
CA ILE A 216 -0.38 7.84 13.37
C ILE A 216 -1.41 8.92 13.03
N THR A 217 -2.67 8.54 12.87
CA THR A 217 -3.71 9.44 12.33
C THR A 217 -4.23 10.44 13.35
N GLY A 218 -4.21 10.10 14.65
CA GLY A 218 -4.65 10.96 15.74
C GLY A 218 -3.56 11.87 16.31
N SER A 219 -2.31 11.39 16.42
CA SER A 219 -1.24 12.18 17.05
C SER A 219 -0.27 12.80 16.03
N TYR A 220 0.29 12.01 15.11
CA TYR A 220 1.30 12.52 14.19
C TYR A 220 0.71 13.30 13.02
N CYS A 221 -0.44 12.88 12.48
CA CYS A 221 -1.03 13.56 11.33
C CYS A 221 -1.46 15.00 11.62
N PRO A 222 -2.05 15.36 12.78
CA PRO A 222 -2.29 16.77 13.10
C PRO A 222 -1.00 17.61 13.14
N LEU A 223 0.10 17.08 13.67
CA LEU A 223 1.39 17.79 13.69
C LEU A 223 1.91 18.03 12.27
N ARG A 224 1.94 16.96 11.45
CA ARG A 224 2.34 17.02 10.04
C ARG A 224 1.47 17.97 9.24
N ASN A 225 0.15 17.87 9.42
CA ASN A 225 -0.83 18.62 8.64
C ASN A 225 -0.90 20.10 9.06
N ASN A 226 -0.44 20.45 10.26
CA ASN A 226 -0.30 21.85 10.70
C ASN A 226 1.10 22.43 10.43
N THR A 227 2.06 21.63 9.97
CA THR A 227 3.38 22.12 9.58
C THR A 227 3.27 22.98 8.31
N PRO A 228 3.84 24.20 8.27
CA PRO A 228 3.87 25.03 7.06
C PRO A 228 4.51 24.30 5.88
N LEU A 229 3.98 24.46 4.67
CA LEU A 229 4.46 23.73 3.47
C LEU A 229 5.95 23.93 3.17
N LYS A 230 6.49 25.11 3.51
CA LYS A 230 7.93 25.41 3.36
C LYS A 230 8.82 24.71 4.39
N GLU A 231 8.24 24.21 5.48
CA GLU A 231 8.93 23.55 6.61
C GLU A 231 8.72 22.03 6.61
N VAL A 232 7.79 21.55 5.77
CA VAL A 232 7.63 20.15 5.43
C VAL A 232 8.95 19.64 4.81
N ARG A 233 9.56 18.62 5.44
CA ARG A 233 10.83 18.03 5.01
C ARG A 233 10.75 16.52 4.75
N GLY A 234 11.34 16.14 3.61
CA GLY A 234 11.81 14.80 3.27
C GLY A 234 10.77 13.84 2.68
N GLY A 235 11.18 13.16 1.61
CA GLY A 235 10.55 11.92 1.13
C GLY A 235 9.49 12.09 0.05
N MET A 236 8.90 10.97 -0.35
CA MET A 236 7.89 10.93 -1.42
C MET A 236 6.59 11.66 -1.04
N GLY A 237 6.31 11.83 0.25
CA GLY A 237 5.18 12.65 0.72
C GLY A 237 5.29 14.10 0.29
N ASP A 238 6.48 14.70 0.38
CA ASP A 238 6.69 16.10 -0.01
C ASP A 238 6.50 16.32 -1.52
N ILE A 239 7.01 15.38 -2.33
CA ILE A 239 6.81 15.38 -3.78
C ILE A 239 5.30 15.30 -4.10
N PHE A 240 4.58 14.44 -3.39
CA PHE A 240 3.13 14.31 -3.54
C PHE A 240 2.40 15.59 -3.13
N ILE A 241 2.80 16.25 -2.03
CA ILE A 241 2.21 17.51 -1.59
C ILE A 241 2.36 18.59 -2.66
N LYS A 242 3.54 18.72 -3.28
CA LYS A 242 3.75 19.65 -4.41
C LYS A 242 2.79 19.35 -5.56
N MET A 243 2.57 18.07 -5.88
CA MET A 243 1.56 17.69 -6.87
C MET A 243 0.13 18.03 -6.40
N ALA A 244 -0.21 17.81 -5.15
CA ALA A 244 -1.59 17.87 -4.67
C ALA A 244 -2.08 19.28 -4.28
N ASN A 245 -1.18 20.16 -3.85
CA ASN A 245 -1.50 21.49 -3.31
C ASN A 245 -1.31 22.62 -4.32
#